data_AF-A0A0F9IMM5-F1
#
_entry.id   AF-A0A0F9IMM5-F1
#
_cell.length_a   1.000
_cell.length_b   1.000
_cell.length_c   1.000
_cell.angle_alpha   90.00
_cell.angle_beta   90.00
_cell.angle_gamma   90.00
#
_symmetry.space_group_name_H-M   'P 1'
#
loop_
_entity.id
_entity.type
_entity.pdbx_description
1 polymer ?
#
loop_
_entity_poly.entity_id
_entity_poly.type
_entity_poly.pdbx_seq_one_letter_code
_entity_poly.pdbx_strand_id
1 'polypeptide(L)'
;MSLINYPPDEIHKTPKFGKRNFEHIILWMLSNNEECQWSDFTEKPLELRVSTLSKYMSLLKIGGYVDNYSRGLSLATSLIITKFFKLLLH
;
A
#
# COMPACT_ATOMS: atom_id res chain seq x y z
N MET A 1 -3.29 -10.12 16.51
CA MET A 1 -4.03 -9.69 15.31
C MET A 1 -3.93 -8.19 15.25
N SER A 2 -3.01 -7.69 14.44
CA SER A 2 -2.81 -6.25 14.19
C SER A 2 -4.07 -5.73 13.50
N LEU A 3 -4.64 -4.64 14.02
CA LEU A 3 -5.84 -4.04 13.45
C LEU A 3 -5.45 -3.28 12.17
N ILE A 4 -5.66 -3.89 11.02
CA ILE A 4 -5.40 -3.23 9.73
C ILE A 4 -6.42 -2.11 9.54
N ASN A 5 -5.91 -0.90 9.39
CA ASN A 5 -6.65 0.25 8.94
C ASN A 5 -6.73 0.20 7.41
N TYR A 6 -7.94 0.19 6.86
CA TYR A 6 -8.17 0.19 5.42
C TYR A 6 -8.54 1.60 4.93
N PRO A 7 -8.14 1.97 3.70
CA PRO A 7 -8.44 3.29 3.17
C PRO A 7 -9.95 3.50 3.06
N PRO A 8 -10.46 4.70 3.34
CA PRO A 8 -11.86 5.03 3.09
C PRO A 8 -12.18 4.98 1.59
N ASP A 9 -13.44 4.69 1.25
CA ASP A 9 -13.95 4.59 -0.13
C ASP A 9 -13.63 5.81 -1.02
N GLU A 10 -13.35 6.96 -0.43
CA GLU A 10 -12.95 8.17 -1.14
C GLU A 10 -11.57 8.03 -1.83
N ILE A 11 -10.63 7.30 -1.22
CA ILE A 11 -9.30 7.03 -1.82
C ILE A 11 -9.42 6.06 -3.00
N HIS A 12 -10.49 5.27 -3.03
CA HIS A 12 -10.78 4.36 -4.13
C HIS A 12 -11.22 5.11 -5.40
N LYS A 13 -11.65 6.38 -5.27
CA LYS A 13 -12.14 7.21 -6.36
C LYS A 13 -11.03 8.12 -6.87
N THR A 14 -10.44 7.81 -8.02
CA THR A 14 -9.71 8.87 -8.75
C THR A 14 -10.71 9.91 -9.25
N PRO A 15 -10.47 11.22 -9.03
CA PRO A 15 -11.37 12.27 -9.52
C PRO A 15 -11.46 12.36 -11.05
N LYS A 16 -10.52 11.73 -11.80
CA LYS A 16 -10.46 11.85 -13.26
C LYS A 16 -11.03 10.67 -14.07
N PHE A 17 -11.10 9.44 -13.55
CA PHE A 17 -11.42 8.28 -14.41
C PHE A 17 -12.19 7.12 -13.76
N GLY A 18 -12.64 7.22 -12.51
CA GLY A 18 -13.38 6.12 -11.85
C GLY A 18 -12.59 4.81 -11.72
N LYS A 19 -11.27 4.83 -11.96
CA LYS A 19 -10.38 3.67 -11.80
C LYS A 19 -9.77 3.71 -10.41
N ARG A 20 -9.78 2.56 -9.74
CA ARG A 20 -9.19 2.39 -8.41
C ARG A 20 -7.67 2.65 -8.52
N ASN A 21 -7.16 3.68 -7.85
CA ASN A 21 -5.73 3.98 -7.88
C ASN A 21 -5.00 3.05 -6.91
N PHE A 22 -4.63 1.87 -7.40
CA PHE A 22 -3.96 0.84 -6.60
C PHE A 22 -2.64 1.32 -6.01
N GLU A 23 -1.92 2.22 -6.69
CA GLU A 23 -0.72 2.85 -6.14
C GLU A 23 -1.03 3.62 -4.86
N HIS A 24 -2.05 4.48 -4.92
CA HIS A 24 -2.45 5.31 -3.79
C HIS A 24 -2.99 4.45 -2.63
N ILE A 25 -3.76 3.40 -2.94
CA ILE A 25 -4.24 2.45 -1.93
C ILE A 25 -3.07 1.75 -1.25
N ILE A 26 -2.13 1.22 -2.02
CA ILE A 26 -0.95 0.53 -1.48
C ILE A 26 -0.13 1.47 -0.60
N LEU A 27 0.11 2.69 -1.06
CA LEU A 27 0.84 3.70 -0.31
C LEU A 27 0.11 4.11 0.98
N TRP A 28 -1.20 4.30 0.92
CA TRP A 28 -2.00 4.66 2.09
C TRP A 28 -1.97 3.55 3.13
N MET A 29 -2.16 2.29 2.70
CA MET A 29 -2.10 1.12 3.58
C MET A 29 -0.75 1.06 4.30
N LEU A 30 0.36 1.17 3.57
CA LEU A 30 1.68 1.17 4.18
C LEU A 30 1.88 2.38 5.11
N SER A 31 1.40 3.58 4.74
CA SER A 31 1.60 4.78 5.57
C SER A 31 0.79 4.77 6.87
N ASN A 32 -0.38 4.12 6.88
CA ASN A 32 -1.34 4.15 8.00
C ASN A 32 -1.33 2.87 8.84
N ASN A 33 -0.49 1.89 8.49
CA ASN A 33 -0.32 0.65 9.24
C ASN A 33 1.16 0.42 9.52
N GLU A 34 1.48 -0.08 10.72
CA GLU A 34 2.86 -0.43 11.11
C GLU A 34 3.39 -1.62 10.29
N GLU A 35 2.49 -2.55 10.00
CA GLU A 35 2.75 -3.71 9.15
C GLU A 35 1.55 -3.99 8.24
N CYS A 36 1.80 -4.52 7.04
CA CYS A 36 0.75 -5.07 6.18
C CYS A 36 1.18 -6.42 5.62
N GLN A 37 0.30 -7.40 5.58
CA GLN A 37 0.52 -8.65 4.89
C GLN A 37 0.03 -8.58 3.44
N TRP A 38 0.49 -9.52 2.61
CA TRP A 38 0.03 -9.66 1.23
C TRP A 38 -1.49 -9.87 1.15
N SER A 39 -2.04 -10.66 2.06
CA SER A 39 -3.48 -10.93 2.20
C SER A 39 -4.29 -9.65 2.38
N ASP A 40 -3.77 -8.67 3.13
CA ASP A 40 -4.48 -7.41 3.40
C ASP A 40 -4.78 -6.62 2.13
N PHE A 41 -4.01 -6.84 1.07
CA PHE A 41 -4.25 -6.22 -0.23
C PHE A 41 -5.03 -7.13 -1.18
N THR A 42 -4.76 -8.43 -1.17
CA THR A 42 -5.31 -9.37 -2.17
C THR A 42 -6.67 -9.91 -1.79
N GLU A 43 -7.02 -9.89 -0.51
CA GLU A 43 -8.35 -10.28 -0.01
C GLU A 43 -9.26 -9.06 0.15
N LYS A 44 -10.50 -9.31 0.56
CA LYS A 44 -11.45 -8.23 0.88
C LYS A 44 -10.91 -7.39 2.04
N PRO A 45 -11.09 -6.05 2.02
CA PRO A 45 -11.95 -5.30 1.10
C PRO A 45 -11.29 -4.81 -0.20
N LEU A 46 -9.98 -4.99 -0.36
CA LEU A 46 -9.23 -4.34 -1.45
C LEU A 46 -9.20 -5.16 -2.75
N GLU A 47 -9.09 -6.49 -2.64
CA GLU A 47 -9.12 -7.46 -3.75
C GLU A 47 -8.14 -7.12 -4.90
N LEU A 48 -6.93 -6.66 -4.57
CA LEU A 48 -5.89 -6.38 -5.57
C LEU A 48 -5.41 -7.68 -6.24
N ARG A 49 -5.18 -7.61 -7.55
CA ARG A 49 -4.48 -8.69 -8.24
C ARG A 49 -3.03 -8.78 -7.75
N VAL A 50 -2.59 -10.01 -7.47
CA VAL A 50 -1.22 -10.33 -7.03
C VAL A 50 -0.15 -9.76 -7.97
N SER A 51 -0.42 -9.78 -9.29
CA SER A 51 0.48 -9.22 -10.30
C SER A 51 0.61 -7.70 -10.21
N THR A 52 -0.49 -6.99 -9.96
CA THR A 52 -0.51 -5.54 -9.73
C THR A 52 0.29 -5.20 -8.48
N LEU A 53 0.01 -5.87 -7.36
CA LEU A 53 0.72 -5.64 -6.11
C LEU A 53 2.22 -5.94 -6.26
N SER A 54 2.60 -7.03 -6.94
CA SER A 54 4.01 -7.36 -7.18
C SER A 54 4.73 -6.25 -7.94
N LYS A 55 4.08 -5.69 -8.97
CA LYS A 55 4.63 -4.59 -9.76
C LYS A 55 4.88 -3.35 -8.90
N TYR A 56 3.89 -2.94 -8.10
CA TYR A 56 4.02 -1.77 -7.23
C TYR A 56 5.02 -1.97 -6.10
N MET A 57 5.04 -3.16 -5.46
CA MET A 57 6.05 -3.51 -4.45
C MET A 57 7.47 -3.45 -5.02
N SER A 58 7.67 -3.91 -6.26
CA SER A 58 8.96 -3.82 -6.93
C SER A 58 9.38 -2.36 -7.14
N LEU A 59 8.46 -1.50 -7.59
CA LEU A 59 8.72 -0.06 -7.75
C LEU A 59 9.08 0.61 -6.41
N LEU A 60 8.35 0.30 -5.34
CA LEU A 60 8.62 0.84 -4.02
C LEU A 60 9.95 0.35 -3.45
N LYS A 61 10.32 -0.90 -3.70
CA LYS A 61 11.62 -1.46 -3.32
C LYS A 61 12.76 -0.78 -4.09
N ILE A 62 12.61 -0.60 -5.41
CA ILE A 62 13.59 0.12 -6.23
C ILE A 62 13.76 1.57 -5.73
N GLY A 63 12.66 2.20 -5.33
CA GLY A 63 12.68 3.54 -4.74
C GLY A 63 13.21 3.62 -3.30
N GLY A 64 13.57 2.50 -2.68
CA GLY A 64 14.06 2.46 -1.29
C GLY A 64 12.98 2.73 -0.24
N TYR A 65 11.70 2.64 -0.61
CA TYR A 65 10.58 2.89 0.29
C TYR A 65 10.23 1.66 1.14
N VAL A 66 10.39 0.45 0.60
CA VAL A 66 10.10 -0.81 1.28
C VAL A 66 11.38 -1.65 1.39
N ASP A 67 11.73 -2.11 2.59
CA ASP A 67 12.82 -3.08 2.79
C ASP A 67 12.32 -4.52 2.56
N ASN A 68 13.23 -5.47 2.36
CA ASN A 68 12.97 -6.82 1.85
C ASN A 68 11.62 -7.45 2.26
N TYR A 69 10.75 -7.67 1.26
CA TYR A 69 9.52 -8.43 1.42
C TYR A 69 9.68 -9.86 0.88
N SER A 70 9.13 -10.83 1.61
CA SER A 70 8.98 -12.20 1.15
C SER A 70 7.49 -12.53 1.00
N ARG A 71 7.12 -13.35 0.02
CA ARG A 71 5.73 -13.79 -0.16
C ARG A 71 5.32 -14.59 1.08
N GLY A 72 4.53 -13.99 1.96
CA GLY A 72 4.08 -14.58 3.23
C GLY A 72 4.62 -13.93 4.51
N LEU A 73 5.46 -12.90 4.41
CA LEU A 73 5.92 -12.10 5.56
C LEU A 73 5.27 -10.71 5.57
N SER A 74 5.13 -10.14 6.77
CA SER A 74 4.65 -8.78 6.95
C SER A 74 5.58 -7.78 6.25
N LEU A 75 4.98 -6.89 5.47
CA LEU A 75 5.61 -5.67 4.96
C LEU A 75 5.75 -4.74 6.16
N ALA A 76 6.93 -4.67 6.75
CA ALA A 76 7.21 -3.67 7.76
C ALA A 76 7.29 -2.30 7.08
N THR A 77 6.45 -1.37 7.52
CA THR A 77 6.47 0.00 7.01
C THR A 77 7.75 0.67 7.50
N SER A 78 8.65 1.01 6.57
CA SER A 78 9.82 1.82 6.89
C SER A 78 9.41 3.28 7.13
N LEU A 79 10.04 3.95 8.11
CA LEU A 79 9.90 5.39 8.39
C LEU A 79 10.03 6.28 7.14
N ILE A 80 10.67 5.78 6.07
CA ILE A 80 10.86 6.46 4.80
C ILE A 80 9.51 6.68 4.08
N ILE A 81 8.60 5.70 4.09
CA ILE A 81 7.26 5.81 3.48
C ILE A 81 6.45 6.91 4.16
N THR A 82 6.46 6.92 5.50
CA THR A 82 5.74 7.91 6.30
C THR A 82 6.22 9.34 6.02
N LYS A 83 7.54 9.53 5.85
CA LYS A 83 8.12 10.84 5.51
C LYS A 83 7.78 11.27 4.09
N PHE A 84 7.86 10.36 3.12
CA PHE A 84 7.54 10.67 1.72
C PHE A 84 6.06 11.05 1.57
N PHE A 85 5.15 10.35 2.23
CA PHE A 85 3.71 10.67 2.19
C PHE A 85 3.40 12.04 2.82
N LYS A 86 4.03 12.37 3.97
CA LYS A 86 3.91 13.71 4.57
C LYS A 86 4.37 14.84 3.64
N LEU A 87 5.34 14.57 2.76
CA LEU A 87 5.85 15.55 1.80
C LEU A 87 4.98 15.68 0.54
N LEU A 88 4.22 14.64 0.17
CA LEU A 88 3.34 14.65 -1.00
C LEU A 88 1.96 15.28 -0.73
N LEU A 89 1.55 15.37 0.53
CA LEU A 89 0.26 15.93 0.94
C LEU A 89 0.31 17.45 1.27
N HIS A 90 1.44 18.12 1.07
CA HIS A 90 1.63 19.53 1.41
C HIS A 90 2.15 20.36 0.23
#